data_AF-A0A7C4F4C5-F1
#
_entry.id   AF-A0A7C4F4C5-F1
#
_cell.length_a   1.000
_cell.length_b   1.000
_cell.length_c   1.000
_cell.angle_alpha   90.00
_cell.angle_beta   90.00
_cell.angle_gamma   90.00
#
_symmetry.space_group_name_H-M   'P 1'
#
loop_
_entity.id
_entity.type
_entity.pdbx_description
1 polymer ?
#
loop_
_entity_poly.entity_id
_entity_poly.type
_entity_poly.pdbx_seq_one_letter_code
_entity_poly.pdbx_strand_id
1 'polypeptide(L)' 'MKGHIKKCANCGIYTLKTVCPVCNLETISPHPHRFSPEDRFGKYRRALKKDAENA' A
#
# COMPACT_ATOMS: atom_id res chain seq x y z
N MET A 1 1.27 -4.56 15.04
CA MET A 1 1.78 -3.17 15.06
C MET A 1 1.24 -2.40 13.85
N LYS A 2 0.96 -1.10 14.02
CA LYS A 2 0.62 -0.18 12.93
C LYS A 2 1.87 0.62 12.61
N GLY A 3 2.31 0.61 11.35
CA GLY A 3 3.47 1.39 10.93
C GLY A 3 3.12 2.88 10.85
N HIS A 4 3.92 3.74 11.49
CA HIS A 4 3.73 5.19 11.47
C HIS A 4 4.46 5.88 10.31
N ILE A 5 5.47 5.21 9.74
CA ILE A 5 6.23 5.72 8.60
C ILE A 5 5.36 5.67 7.34
N LYS A 6 5.36 6.75 6.55
CA LYS A 6 4.70 6.89 5.25
C LYS A 6 5.72 7.17 4.14
N LYS A 7 5.31 7.01 2.88
CA LYS A 7 6.14 7.22 1.69
C LYS A 7 5.33 7.98 0.61
N CYS A 8 5.92 8.97 -0.07
CA CYS A 8 5.30 9.57 -1.27
C CYS A 8 5.37 8.54 -2.41
N ALA A 9 4.24 8.24 -3.04
CA ALA A 9 4.18 7.32 -4.18
C ALA A 9 4.88 7.89 -5.44
N ASN A 10 4.94 9.22 -5.55
CA ASN A 10 5.53 9.91 -6.69
C ASN A 10 7.06 10.07 -6.58
N CYS A 11 7.56 10.69 -5.49
CA CYS A 11 9.00 10.97 -5.32
C CYS A 11 9.75 9.98 -4.42
N GLY A 12 9.06 9.04 -3.77
CA GLY A 12 9.70 7.99 -2.96
C GLY A 12 10.22 8.42 -1.58
N ILE A 13 10.11 9.70 -1.21
CA ILE A 13 10.56 10.21 0.09
C ILE A 13 9.74 9.61 1.24
N TYR A 14 10.43 9.22 2.30
CA TYR A 14 9.81 8.79 3.55
C TYR A 14 9.49 9.99 4.45
N THR A 15 8.31 9.99 5.05
CA THR A 15 7.84 11.05 5.94
C THR A 15 6.83 10.51 6.95
N LEU A 16 6.60 11.25 8.04
CA LEU A 16 5.53 10.99 9.00
C LEU A 16 4.27 11.81 8.69
N LYS A 17 4.39 12.82 7.81
CA LYS A 17 3.28 13.70 7.42
C LYS A 17 2.33 12.97 6.48
N THR A 18 1.06 13.35 6.50
CA THR A 18 0.03 12.87 5.54
C THR A 18 0.32 13.34 4.12
N VAL A 19 0.82 14.56 3.97
CA VAL A 19 1.19 15.17 2.69
C VAL A 19 2.71 15.21 2.57
N CYS A 20 3.22 14.89 1.38
CA CYS A 20 4.65 14.95 1.14
C CYS A 20 5.14 16.41 1.07
N PRO A 21 6.26 16.75 1.75
CA PRO A 21 6.78 18.11 1.75
C PRO A 21 7.41 18.57 0.42
N VAL A 22 7.65 17.65 -0.52
CA VAL A 22 8.27 17.97 -1.82
C VAL A 22 7.24 17.89 -2.95
N CYS A 23 6.53 16.76 -3.02
CA CYS A 23 5.59 16.47 -4.10
C CYS A 23 4.18 17.07 -3.83
N ASN A 24 3.89 17.52 -2.60
CA ASN A 24 2.56 17.94 -2.11
C ASN A 24 1.42 16.93 -2.37
N LEU A 25 1.75 15.68 -2.71
CA LEU A 25 0.80 14.58 -2.86
C LEU A 25 0.61 13.83 -1.55
N GLU A 26 -0.49 13.09 -1.47
CA GLU A 26 -0.77 12.20 -0.35
C GLU A 26 0.27 11.07 -0.24
N THR A 27 0.62 10.75 0.99
CA THR A 27 1.60 9.71 1.31
C THR A 27 0.90 8.42 1.71
N ILE A 28 1.47 7.30 1.28
CA ILE A 28 0.94 5.96 1.51
C ILE A 28 1.74 5.21 2.57
N SER A 29 1.14 4.20 3.19
CA SER A 29 1.89 3.29 4.07
C SER A 29 2.80 2.39 3.22
N PRO A 30 4.14 2.40 3.43
CA PRO A 30 5.06 1.50 2.75
C PRO A 30 5.04 0.09 3.34
N HIS A 31 4.43 -0.10 4.52
CA HIS A 31 4.40 -1.39 5.19
C HIS A 31 3.48 -2.36 4.43
N PRO A 32 3.92 -3.59 4.15
CA PRO A 32 3.07 -4.58 3.52
C PRO A 32 1.92 -4.99 4.44
N HIS A 33 0.85 -5.52 3.84
CA HIS A 33 -0.21 -6.16 4.59
C HIS A 33 0.33 -7.36 5.37
N ARG A 34 -0.26 -7.64 6.54
CA ARG A 34 0.16 -8.80 7.36
C ARG A 34 -0.18 -10.09 6.62
N PHE A 35 0.77 -11.01 6.60
CA PHE A 35 0.54 -12.36 6.09
C PHE A 35 -0.22 -13.20 7.13
N SER A 36 -1.14 -14.05 6.65
CA SER A 36 -1.81 -15.08 7.44
C SER A 36 -1.78 -16.40 6.66
N PRO A 37 -1.32 -17.51 7.26
CA PRO A 37 -1.33 -18.81 6.59
C PRO A 37 -2.72 -19.28 6.15
N GLU A 38 -3.76 -18.91 6.91
CA GLU A 38 -5.15 -19.28 6.58
C GLU A 38 -5.70 -18.51 5.38
N ASP A 39 -5.20 -17.30 5.12
CA ASP A 39 -5.57 -16.41 4.01
C ASP A 39 -7.03 -16.51 3.54
N ARG A 40 -7.99 -16.28 4.46
CA ARG A 40 -9.44 -16.47 4.23
C ARG A 40 -9.97 -15.82 2.94
N PHE A 41 -9.40 -14.67 2.55
CA PHE A 41 -9.80 -13.92 1.34
C PHE A 41 -8.85 -14.10 0.15
N GLY A 42 -7.92 -15.06 0.22
CA GLY A 42 -6.89 -15.28 -0.81
C GLY A 42 -7.45 -15.65 -2.18
N LYS A 43 -8.59 -16.35 -2.24
CA LYS A 43 -9.28 -16.66 -3.51
C LYS A 43 -9.76 -15.38 -4.20
N TYR A 44 -10.43 -14.50 -3.47
CA TYR A 44 -10.96 -13.23 -3.98
C TYR A 44 -9.85 -12.27 -4.39
N ARG A 45 -8.80 -12.14 -3.57
CA ARG A 45 -7.63 -11.32 -3.91
C ARG A 45 -6.97 -11.74 -5.23
N ARG A 46 -6.89 -13.05 -5.49
CA ARG A 46 -6.34 -13.59 -6.75
C ARG A 46 -7.28 -13.37 -7.93
N ALA A 47 -8.59 -13.53 -7.76
CA ALA A 47 -9.57 -13.27 -8.82
C ALA A 47 -9.52 -11.79 -9.25
N LEU A 48 -9.61 -10.86 -8.30
CA LEU A 48 -9.53 -9.42 -8.58
C LEU A 48 -8.23 -9.01 -9.29
N LYS A 49 -7.10 -9.64 -8.93
CA LYS A 49 -5.83 -9.39 -9.63
C LYS A 49 -5.88 -9.83 -11.09
N LYS A 50 -6.47 -11.01 -11.36
CA LYS A 50 -6.65 -11.49 -12.75
C LYS A 50 -7.59 -10.59 -13.54
N ASP A 51 -8.69 -10.16 -12.93
CA ASP A 51 -9.65 -9.28 -13.60
C ASP A 51 -9.00 -7.94 -13.96
N ALA A 52 -8.16 -7.38 -13.08
CA ALA A 52 -7.39 -6.17 -13.34
C ALA A 52 -6.26 -6.34 -14.37
N GLU A 53 -5.76 -7.57 -14.60
CA GLU A 53 -4.76 -7.88 -15.63
C GLU A 53 -5.41 -8.09 -17.01
N ASN A 54 -6.67 -8.53 -17.05
CA ASN A 54 -7.41 -8.80 -18.28
C ASN A 54 -8.21 -7.60 -18.81
N ALA A 55 -8.29 -6.53 -18.03
CA ALA A 55 -8.95 -5.27 -18.38
C ALA A 55 -7.94 -4.26 -18.94
#